data_AF-A0A942XGT8-F1
#
_entry.id   AF-A0A942XGT8-F1
#
_cell.length_a   1.000
_cell.length_b   1.000
_cell.length_c   1.000
_cell.angle_alpha   90.00
_cell.angle_beta   90.00
_cell.angle_gamma   90.00
#
_symmetry.space_group_name_H-M   'P 1'
#
loop_
_entity.id
_entity.type
_entity.pdbx_description
1 polymer ?
#
loop_
_entity_poly.entity_id
_entity_poly.type
_entity_poly.pdbx_seq_one_letter_code
_entity_poly.pdbx_strand_id
1 'polypeptide(L)'
;MKINKKIKNGLFIAIIAGSLCIGGTMAYLTDREETVNEFTVGKIDIQLLEPHWKPEENKNLIPTQEIPKDPQIKNTGQNDAFVYLEIAIPIRNVSIADREGNRISKKNTELFTFSAGKEWTLLQSVQKGEDKVYTYAYNKILKPTETTSPLFEKVIFANIIEGQLDAQKLSVPVKAHAIQSSNTGGNSGSVVEQAKTAFQKYMNQNQG
;
A
#
# COMPACT_ATOMS: atom_id res chain seq x y z
N MET A 1 -81.21 55.75 -61.10
CA MET A 1 -81.77 54.50 -61.69
C MET A 1 -81.99 53.49 -60.56
N LYS A 2 -83.05 52.65 -60.58
CA LYS A 2 -83.34 51.66 -59.52
C LYS A 2 -83.06 50.23 -59.99
N ILE A 3 -82.63 49.34 -59.09
CA ILE A 3 -83.21 48.02 -58.74
C ILE A 3 -82.17 47.09 -58.09
N ASN A 4 -82.59 46.39 -57.03
CA ASN A 4 -81.83 45.32 -56.35
C ASN A 4 -82.20 43.93 -56.89
N LYS A 5 -81.21 43.01 -56.99
CA LYS A 5 -81.32 41.53 -56.88
C LYS A 5 -79.88 40.98 -56.75
N LYS A 6 -79.45 40.27 -55.69
CA LYS A 6 -79.89 38.98 -55.10
C LYS A 6 -79.56 37.73 -55.95
N ILE A 7 -78.78 36.80 -55.35
CA ILE A 7 -78.93 35.32 -55.39
C ILE A 7 -78.61 34.63 -56.75
N LYS A 8 -77.89 33.49 -56.90
CA LYS A 8 -77.11 32.53 -56.05
C LYS A 8 -76.01 31.90 -56.97
N ASN A 9 -75.24 30.80 -56.76
CA ASN A 9 -75.11 29.68 -55.78
C ASN A 9 -73.62 29.21 -55.75
N GLY A 10 -73.28 28.09 -55.09
CA GLY A 10 -72.02 27.32 -55.32
C GLY A 10 -71.00 27.38 -54.17
N LEU A 11 -71.39 27.04 -52.94
CA LEU A 11 -71.03 25.75 -52.29
C LEU A 11 -69.52 25.68 -51.89
N PHE A 12 -69.08 26.14 -50.70
CA PHE A 12 -69.07 25.44 -49.38
C PHE A 12 -68.33 24.07 -49.47
N ILE A 13 -67.29 23.70 -48.70
CA ILE A 13 -66.84 23.89 -47.28
C ILE A 13 -65.30 23.67 -47.24
N ALA A 14 -64.45 24.12 -46.30
CA ALA A 14 -64.39 25.27 -45.37
C ALA A 14 -62.95 25.31 -44.75
N ILE A 15 -62.58 26.40 -44.06
CA ILE A 15 -61.25 26.61 -43.45
C ILE A 15 -61.38 26.72 -41.92
N ILE A 16 -60.44 26.12 -41.18
CA ILE A 16 -59.99 26.57 -39.84
C ILE A 16 -58.45 26.50 -39.88
N ALA A 17 -57.70 27.57 -40.12
CA ALA A 17 -57.54 28.84 -39.40
C ALA A 17 -56.67 28.70 -38.14
N GLY A 18 -55.52 29.37 -38.13
CA GLY A 18 -54.61 29.43 -36.99
C GLY A 18 -54.71 30.76 -36.22
N SER A 19 -53.90 30.89 -35.17
CA SER A 19 -53.86 32.09 -34.33
C SER A 19 -52.42 32.43 -33.90
N LEU A 20 -52.03 33.70 -34.05
CA LEU A 20 -50.82 34.24 -33.44
C LEU A 20 -50.98 34.32 -31.92
N CYS A 21 -50.01 33.80 -31.18
CA CYS A 21 -49.84 34.07 -29.75
C CYS A 21 -48.54 34.87 -29.55
N ILE A 22 -48.66 36.08 -29.01
CA ILE A 22 -47.52 36.87 -28.53
C ILE A 22 -47.46 36.72 -27.01
N GLY A 23 -46.34 36.23 -26.48
CA GLY A 23 -46.09 36.15 -25.05
C GLY A 23 -45.43 34.83 -24.63
N GLY A 24 -44.20 34.90 -24.10
CA GLY A 24 -43.47 33.74 -23.59
C GLY A 24 -41.96 33.86 -23.79
N THR A 25 -41.26 34.50 -22.85
CA THR A 25 -39.79 34.47 -22.82
C THR A 25 -39.30 33.13 -22.25
N MET A 26 -38.85 32.23 -23.11
CA MET A 26 -38.07 31.05 -22.72
C MET A 26 -36.77 31.00 -23.50
N ALA A 27 -35.76 31.73 -23.02
CA ALA A 27 -34.38 31.45 -23.36
C ALA A 27 -33.96 30.17 -22.62
N TYR A 28 -33.80 29.06 -23.36
CA TYR A 28 -33.16 27.85 -22.86
C TYR A 28 -31.94 27.55 -23.72
N LEU A 29 -30.80 28.09 -23.30
CA LEU A 29 -29.50 27.67 -23.78
C LEU A 29 -29.25 26.23 -23.34
N THR A 30 -28.75 25.40 -24.25
CA THR A 30 -27.88 24.29 -23.88
C THR A 30 -26.91 24.06 -25.03
N ASP A 31 -25.82 24.82 -25.01
CA ASP A 31 -24.60 24.33 -25.64
C ASP A 31 -24.21 23.01 -24.93
N ARG A 32 -23.74 22.02 -25.69
CA ARG A 32 -23.49 20.67 -25.18
C ARG A 32 -21.99 20.38 -25.16
N GLU A 33 -21.31 20.95 -24.17
CA GLU A 33 -19.97 20.51 -23.79
C GLU A 33 -20.04 19.10 -23.18
N GLU A 34 -19.88 18.07 -24.00
CA GLU A 34 -19.77 16.68 -23.55
C GLU A 34 -18.39 16.45 -22.91
N THR A 35 -18.32 16.65 -21.59
CA THR A 35 -17.10 16.44 -20.79
C THR A 35 -16.91 14.95 -20.44
N VAL A 36 -16.13 14.25 -21.27
CA VAL A 36 -15.68 12.88 -20.97
C VAL A 36 -14.71 12.91 -19.80
N ASN A 37 -15.12 12.33 -18.66
CA ASN A 37 -14.29 12.21 -17.48
C ASN A 37 -13.53 10.88 -17.51
N GLU A 38 -12.22 10.92 -17.81
CA GLU A 38 -11.37 9.72 -17.81
C GLU A 38 -10.95 9.33 -16.39
N PHE A 39 -11.41 8.17 -15.93
CA PHE A 39 -11.07 7.63 -14.60
C PHE A 39 -10.01 6.53 -14.73
N THR A 40 -8.75 6.83 -14.39
CA THR A 40 -7.68 5.84 -14.29
C THR A 40 -7.63 5.23 -12.89
N VAL A 41 -7.67 3.90 -12.79
CA VAL A 41 -7.36 3.19 -11.54
C VAL A 41 -5.85 3.24 -11.33
N GLY A 42 -5.38 4.17 -10.50
CA GLY A 42 -3.96 4.39 -10.26
C GLY A 42 -3.26 3.18 -9.62
N LYS A 43 -2.01 2.94 -10.04
CA LYS A 43 -1.27 1.71 -9.72
C LYS A 43 -0.21 1.94 -8.63
N ILE A 44 -0.18 1.03 -7.66
CA ILE A 44 0.91 0.89 -6.69
C ILE A 44 1.84 -0.21 -7.20
N ASP A 45 3.11 0.13 -7.41
CA ASP A 45 4.19 -0.84 -7.59
C ASP A 45 5.31 -0.47 -6.63
N ILE A 46 5.96 -1.46 -6.04
CA ILE A 46 7.14 -1.23 -5.18
C ILE A 46 8.26 -2.20 -5.52
N GLN A 47 9.48 -1.76 -5.25
CA GLN A 47 10.68 -2.58 -5.32
C GLN A 47 11.31 -2.67 -3.91
N LEU A 48 11.46 -3.89 -3.39
CA LEU A 48 12.35 -4.15 -2.26
C LEU A 48 13.80 -4.10 -2.75
N LEU A 49 14.64 -3.37 -2.03
CA LEU A 49 16.06 -3.22 -2.31
C LEU A 49 16.86 -3.61 -1.06
N GLU A 50 17.94 -4.35 -1.25
CA GLU A 50 18.94 -4.69 -0.23
C GLU A 50 20.36 -4.45 -0.78
N PRO A 51 20.76 -3.20 -1.09
CA PRO A 51 22.00 -2.88 -1.83
C PRO A 51 23.31 -3.48 -1.30
N HIS A 52 23.44 -3.68 0.01
CA HIS A 52 24.64 -4.25 0.63
C HIS A 52 24.49 -5.75 0.95
N TRP A 53 23.33 -6.36 0.71
CA TRP A 53 23.15 -7.81 0.87
C TRP A 53 23.90 -8.57 -0.22
N LYS A 54 24.87 -9.38 0.20
CA LYS A 54 25.66 -10.26 -0.68
C LYS A 54 25.49 -11.72 -0.27
N PRO A 55 24.75 -12.54 -1.04
CA PRO A 55 24.52 -13.94 -0.68
C PRO A 55 25.78 -14.80 -0.73
N GLU A 56 26.78 -14.41 -1.53
CA GLU A 56 28.03 -15.15 -1.70
C GLU A 56 28.99 -15.02 -0.50
N GLU A 57 29.03 -13.83 0.13
CA GLU A 57 29.92 -13.55 1.27
C GLU A 57 29.37 -14.08 2.61
N ASN A 58 28.11 -14.53 2.66
CA ASN A 58 27.39 -14.88 3.90
C ASN A 58 26.90 -16.33 3.94
N LYS A 59 27.61 -17.26 3.28
CA LYS A 59 27.25 -18.68 3.19
C LYS A 59 27.52 -19.49 4.47
N ASN A 60 28.57 -19.12 5.20
CA ASN A 60 28.93 -19.70 6.50
C ASN A 60 28.65 -18.64 7.58
N LEU A 61 27.92 -19.03 8.63
CA LEU A 61 27.58 -18.13 9.73
C LEU A 61 28.46 -18.43 10.95
N ILE A 62 29.16 -17.42 11.46
CA ILE A 62 29.91 -17.53 12.72
C ILE A 62 29.18 -16.80 13.87
N PRO A 63 29.28 -17.26 15.13
CA PRO A 63 28.67 -16.60 16.28
C PRO A 63 29.00 -15.10 16.35
N THR A 64 28.02 -14.25 16.63
CA THR A 64 28.12 -12.78 16.66
C THR A 64 28.41 -12.08 15.32
N GLN A 65 28.42 -12.80 14.18
CA GLN A 65 28.62 -12.19 12.86
C GLN A 65 27.59 -11.10 12.55
N GLU A 66 28.09 -9.95 12.12
CA GLU A 66 27.29 -8.88 11.53
C GLU A 66 27.12 -9.11 10.03
N ILE A 67 25.88 -8.99 9.54
CA ILE A 67 25.49 -9.32 8.16
C ILE A 67 24.76 -8.11 7.57
N PRO A 68 25.37 -7.37 6.63
CA PRO A 68 24.72 -6.28 5.92
C PRO A 68 23.49 -6.77 5.16
N LYS A 69 22.37 -6.05 5.27
CA LYS A 69 21.11 -6.37 4.57
C LYS A 69 20.28 -5.17 4.13
N ASP A 70 20.40 -4.03 4.81
CA ASP A 70 19.84 -2.72 4.43
C ASP A 70 18.47 -2.69 3.68
N PRO A 71 17.43 -3.41 4.14
CA PRO A 71 16.17 -3.50 3.42
C PRO A 71 15.42 -2.18 3.41
N GLN A 72 15.15 -1.68 2.20
CA GLN A 72 14.45 -0.43 1.92
C GLN A 72 13.44 -0.62 0.78
N ILE A 73 12.41 0.23 0.74
CA ILE A 73 11.35 0.17 -0.28
C ILE A 73 11.46 1.39 -1.20
N LYS A 74 11.49 1.14 -2.51
CA LYS A 74 11.31 2.17 -3.53
C LYS A 74 9.88 2.13 -4.08
N ASN A 75 9.22 3.27 -4.15
CA ASN A 75 7.94 3.39 -4.86
C ASN A 75 8.21 3.51 -6.37
N THR A 76 7.70 2.57 -7.13
CA THR A 76 7.81 2.50 -8.60
C THR A 76 6.46 2.68 -9.30
N GLY A 77 5.38 2.84 -8.53
CA GLY A 77 4.04 3.13 -9.02
C GLY A 77 3.81 4.63 -9.24
N GLN A 78 2.53 4.98 -9.44
CA GLN A 78 2.10 6.35 -9.74
C GLN A 78 1.44 7.06 -8.54
N ASN A 79 1.11 6.31 -7.48
CA ASN A 79 0.38 6.82 -6.32
C ASN A 79 1.25 6.85 -5.06
N ASP A 80 0.98 7.84 -4.21
CA ASP A 80 1.47 7.91 -2.82
C ASP A 80 1.02 6.69 -2.01
N ALA A 81 1.92 6.11 -1.22
CA ALA A 81 1.66 4.88 -0.47
C ALA A 81 2.12 4.95 1.00
N PHE A 82 1.39 4.28 1.89
CA PHE A 82 1.96 3.73 3.12
C PHE A 82 2.72 2.45 2.74
N VAL A 83 3.92 2.26 3.29
CA VAL A 83 4.76 1.09 2.99
C VAL A 83 5.19 0.37 4.26
N TYR A 84 5.35 -0.95 4.15
CA TYR A 84 5.55 -1.85 5.28
C TYR A 84 6.58 -2.91 4.94
N LEU A 85 7.36 -3.32 5.93
CA LEU A 85 8.27 -4.47 5.84
C LEU A 85 7.85 -5.55 6.85
N GLU A 86 7.62 -6.78 6.39
CA GLU A 86 7.62 -7.98 7.24
C GLU A 86 9.02 -8.62 7.22
N ILE A 87 9.53 -8.99 8.40
CA ILE A 87 10.82 -9.67 8.56
C ILE A 87 10.61 -10.90 9.43
N ALA A 88 10.98 -12.07 8.91
CA ALA A 88 10.91 -13.34 9.63
C ALA A 88 12.28 -13.69 10.23
N ILE A 89 12.33 -13.80 11.55
CA ILE A 89 13.53 -14.19 12.32
C ILE A 89 13.36 -15.64 12.79
N PRO A 90 14.19 -16.60 12.34
CA PRO A 90 14.08 -17.98 12.77
C PRO A 90 14.44 -18.13 14.25
N ILE A 91 13.59 -18.85 14.99
CA ILE A 91 13.84 -19.29 16.37
C ILE A 91 14.30 -20.74 16.36
N ARG A 92 15.30 -21.08 17.17
CA ARG A 92 15.70 -22.47 17.45
C ARG A 92 15.95 -22.69 18.93
N ASN A 93 15.89 -23.95 19.36
CA ASN A 93 16.19 -24.36 20.73
C ASN A 93 17.70 -24.59 20.91
N VAL A 94 18.43 -23.54 21.26
CA VAL A 94 19.91 -23.50 21.29
C VAL A 94 20.45 -23.02 22.63
N SER A 95 21.68 -23.44 22.97
CA SER A 95 22.49 -22.73 23.97
C SER A 95 23.16 -21.54 23.30
N ILE A 96 23.35 -20.48 24.07
CA ILE A 96 24.16 -19.33 23.70
C ILE A 96 25.24 -19.08 24.75
N ALA A 97 26.35 -18.46 24.36
CA ALA A 97 27.29 -17.87 25.30
C ALA A 97 26.89 -16.41 25.58
N ASP A 98 27.03 -15.96 26.83
CA ASP A 98 26.87 -14.55 27.20
C ASP A 98 28.13 -13.71 26.84
N ARG A 99 28.25 -12.51 27.42
CA ARG A 99 29.38 -11.59 27.17
C ARG A 99 30.65 -11.97 27.94
N GLU A 100 30.53 -12.73 29.02
CA GLU A 100 31.66 -13.26 29.77
C GLU A 100 32.07 -14.66 29.26
N GLY A 101 31.29 -15.25 28.35
CA GLY A 101 31.52 -16.56 27.75
C GLY A 101 30.83 -17.71 28.48
N ASN A 102 29.99 -17.45 29.49
CA ASN A 102 29.28 -18.53 30.18
C ASN A 102 28.20 -19.13 29.28
N ARG A 103 28.06 -20.45 29.32
CA ARG A 103 27.05 -21.17 28.56
C ARG A 103 25.67 -21.05 29.22
N ILE A 104 24.76 -20.33 28.58
CA ILE A 104 23.33 -20.35 28.89
C ILE A 104 22.72 -21.67 28.40
N SER A 105 21.85 -22.27 29.22
CA SER A 105 21.14 -23.52 28.91
C SER A 105 20.22 -23.37 27.69
N LYS A 106 19.86 -24.49 27.05
CA LYS A 106 19.07 -24.47 25.82
C LYS A 106 17.70 -23.81 26.03
N LYS A 107 17.39 -22.80 25.21
CA LYS A 107 16.07 -22.16 25.15
C LYS A 107 15.72 -21.78 23.72
N ASN A 108 14.43 -21.55 23.47
CA ASN A 108 13.97 -20.96 22.21
C ASN A 108 14.55 -19.55 22.10
N THR A 109 15.40 -19.33 21.10
CA THR A 109 16.17 -18.11 20.88
C THR A 109 16.02 -17.66 19.44
N GLU A 110 15.70 -16.40 19.23
CA GLU A 110 15.76 -15.73 17.92
C GLU A 110 17.21 -15.68 17.45
N LEU A 111 17.51 -16.28 16.29
CA LEU A 111 18.88 -16.47 15.83
C LEU A 111 19.53 -15.23 15.23
N PHE A 112 18.75 -14.19 14.95
CA PHE A 112 19.23 -12.92 14.41
C PHE A 112 18.60 -11.76 15.15
N THR A 113 19.39 -10.74 15.46
CA THR A 113 18.92 -9.49 16.07
C THR A 113 19.23 -8.31 15.17
N PHE A 114 18.42 -7.26 15.25
CA PHE A 114 18.62 -6.00 14.50
C PHE A 114 18.12 -4.82 15.32
N SER A 115 18.40 -3.59 14.87
CA SER A 115 17.87 -2.36 15.46
C SER A 115 17.18 -1.54 14.39
N ALA A 116 15.88 -1.30 14.56
CA ALA A 116 15.08 -0.56 13.60
C ALA A 116 15.44 0.95 13.62
N GLY A 117 15.56 1.55 12.43
CA GLY A 117 15.81 2.97 12.24
C GLY A 117 14.61 3.83 12.67
N LYS A 118 14.90 5.04 13.16
CA LYS A 118 13.92 6.01 13.72
C LYS A 118 12.72 6.36 12.82
N GLU A 119 12.79 6.06 11.52
CA GLU A 119 11.73 6.33 10.55
C GLU A 119 10.77 5.16 10.34
N TRP A 120 10.87 4.11 11.16
CA TRP A 120 10.00 2.94 11.13
C TRP A 120 9.36 2.69 12.50
N THR A 121 8.08 2.33 12.52
CA THR A 121 7.34 1.95 13.73
C THR A 121 6.91 0.48 13.65
N LEU A 122 7.17 -0.28 14.71
CA LEU A 122 6.70 -1.66 14.85
C LEU A 122 5.17 -1.66 15.04
N LEU A 123 4.43 -2.28 14.12
CA LEU A 123 2.97 -2.45 14.24
C LEU A 123 2.60 -3.69 15.06
N GLN A 124 3.27 -4.81 14.82
CA GLN A 124 2.99 -6.11 15.45
C GLN A 124 4.21 -7.03 15.41
N SER A 125 4.26 -8.03 16.30
CA SER A 125 5.17 -9.17 16.16
C SER A 125 4.46 -10.49 16.46
N VAL A 126 4.44 -11.40 15.49
CA VAL A 126 3.61 -12.62 15.48
C VAL A 126 4.50 -13.86 15.32
N GLN A 127 4.26 -14.89 16.12
CA GLN A 127 4.90 -16.19 15.92
C GLN A 127 4.21 -16.93 14.76
N LYS A 128 4.95 -17.30 13.71
CA LYS A 128 4.46 -18.09 12.57
C LYS A 128 5.34 -19.36 12.47
N GLY A 129 4.91 -20.44 13.13
CA GLY A 129 5.71 -21.67 13.23
C GLY A 129 7.01 -21.46 14.02
N GLU A 130 8.15 -21.85 13.45
CA GLU A 130 9.47 -21.59 14.04
C GLU A 130 9.97 -20.15 13.84
N ASP A 131 9.27 -19.28 13.12
CA ASP A 131 9.70 -17.91 12.85
C ASP A 131 8.95 -16.88 13.71
N LYS A 132 9.68 -15.88 14.19
CA LYS A 132 9.13 -14.65 14.77
C LYS A 132 9.06 -13.58 13.67
N VAL A 133 7.85 -13.18 13.28
CA VAL A 133 7.64 -12.20 12.21
C VAL A 133 7.33 -10.83 12.81
N TYR A 134 8.11 -9.83 12.43
CA TYR A 134 7.92 -8.43 12.79
C TYR A 134 7.36 -7.66 11.59
N THR A 135 6.28 -6.89 11.78
CA THR A 135 5.73 -5.99 10.75
C THR A 135 6.00 -4.54 11.15
N TYR A 136 6.79 -3.82 10.36
CA TYR A 136 7.05 -2.39 10.52
C TYR A 136 6.33 -1.56 9.46
N ALA A 137 5.85 -0.37 9.84
CA ALA A 137 5.39 0.67 8.91
C ALA A 137 6.42 1.80 8.82
N TYR A 138 6.58 2.38 7.63
CA TYR A 138 7.38 3.60 7.46
C TYR A 138 6.59 4.83 7.96
N ASN A 139 7.28 5.73 8.65
CA ASN A 139 6.66 6.85 9.39
C ASN A 139 6.25 8.04 8.48
N LYS A 140 6.37 7.89 7.16
CA LYS A 140 6.02 8.89 6.13
C LYS A 140 5.22 8.22 5.01
N ILE A 141 4.43 9.02 4.30
CA ILE A 141 3.90 8.62 2.99
C ILE A 141 5.07 8.59 2.01
N LEU A 142 5.22 7.50 1.26
CA LEU A 142 6.26 7.33 0.23
C LEU A 142 5.66 7.67 -1.14
N LYS A 143 6.15 8.75 -1.75
CA LYS A 143 5.67 9.25 -3.04
C LYS A 143 6.28 8.48 -4.22
N PRO A 144 5.71 8.56 -5.44
CA PRO A 144 6.32 7.99 -6.64
C PRO A 144 7.81 8.33 -6.78
N THR A 145 8.61 7.34 -7.18
CA THR A 145 10.08 7.38 -7.32
C THR A 145 10.90 7.48 -6.03
N GLU A 146 10.32 7.91 -4.90
CA GLU A 146 11.02 7.97 -3.60
C GLU A 146 11.45 6.58 -3.11
N THR A 147 12.48 6.55 -2.27
CA THR A 147 12.95 5.35 -1.56
C THR A 147 13.01 5.64 -0.06
N THR A 148 12.60 4.69 0.78
CA THR A 148 12.66 4.82 2.25
C THR A 148 14.11 4.88 2.73
N SER A 149 14.33 5.30 3.99
CA SER A 149 15.53 4.82 4.70
C SER A 149 15.49 3.28 4.79
N PRO A 150 16.62 2.58 4.92
CA PRO A 150 16.59 1.17 5.34
C PRO A 150 15.88 1.04 6.69
N LEU A 151 15.32 -0.15 6.95
CA LEU A 151 14.79 -0.48 8.27
C LEU A 151 15.92 -0.75 9.27
N PHE A 152 16.97 -1.44 8.86
CA PHE A 152 18.18 -1.69 9.63
C PHE A 152 19.35 -1.87 8.67
N GLU A 153 20.57 -1.47 9.03
CA GLU A 153 21.74 -1.68 8.13
C GLU A 153 22.13 -3.17 8.06
N LYS A 154 22.05 -3.86 9.20
CA LYS A 154 22.58 -5.22 9.43
C LYS A 154 21.70 -6.03 10.37
N VAL A 155 21.79 -7.35 10.24
CA VAL A 155 21.41 -8.30 11.30
C VAL A 155 22.67 -8.84 11.99
N ILE A 156 22.57 -9.25 13.25
CA ILE A 156 23.64 -9.86 14.03
C ILE A 156 23.23 -11.26 14.43
N PHE A 157 24.02 -12.27 14.05
CA PHE A 157 23.76 -13.67 14.37
C PHE A 157 23.99 -13.96 15.86
N ALA A 158 23.13 -14.79 16.45
CA ALA A 158 23.18 -15.13 17.87
C ALA A 158 24.51 -15.81 18.25
N ASN A 159 24.96 -15.60 19.48
CA ASN A 159 26.19 -16.17 20.01
C ASN A 159 26.01 -17.66 20.41
N ILE A 160 25.63 -18.50 19.45
CA ILE A 160 25.35 -19.93 19.68
C ILE A 160 26.64 -20.71 19.98
N ILE A 161 26.51 -21.80 20.75
CA ILE A 161 27.61 -22.75 20.95
C ILE A 161 27.88 -23.52 19.65
N GLU A 162 29.16 -23.78 19.35
CA GLU A 162 29.59 -24.58 18.19
C GLU A 162 28.99 -26.01 18.19
N GLY A 163 28.84 -26.60 17.00
CA GLY A 163 28.14 -27.89 16.82
C GLY A 163 26.61 -27.79 16.96
N GLN A 164 26.05 -26.58 16.97
CA GLN A 164 24.62 -26.35 16.96
C GLN A 164 24.17 -25.75 15.62
N LEU A 165 23.18 -26.40 14.99
CA LEU A 165 22.59 -26.03 13.69
C LEU A 165 23.47 -26.34 12.47
N ASP A 166 24.51 -27.17 12.62
CA ASP A 166 25.36 -27.68 11.55
C ASP A 166 24.54 -28.17 10.33
N ALA A 167 25.00 -27.80 9.14
CA ALA A 167 24.36 -28.05 7.84
C ALA A 167 22.91 -27.50 7.65
N GLN A 168 22.33 -26.78 8.62
CA GLN A 168 21.03 -26.14 8.45
C GLN A 168 21.16 -24.87 7.59
N LYS A 169 20.30 -24.73 6.59
CA LYS A 169 20.13 -23.47 5.86
C LYS A 169 19.27 -22.52 6.68
N LEU A 170 19.87 -21.44 7.16
CA LEU A 170 19.18 -20.34 7.84
C LEU A 170 18.95 -19.19 6.86
N SER A 171 17.90 -18.41 7.08
CA SER A 171 17.55 -17.24 6.28
C SER A 171 16.81 -16.22 7.15
N VAL A 172 16.93 -14.94 6.80
CA VAL A 172 16.06 -13.86 7.30
C VAL A 172 15.25 -13.32 6.12
N PRO A 173 14.07 -13.89 5.82
CA PRO A 173 13.20 -13.38 4.77
C PRO A 173 12.68 -11.99 5.09
N VAL A 174 12.74 -11.10 4.10
CA VAL A 174 12.12 -9.77 4.12
C VAL A 174 11.05 -9.72 3.04
N LYS A 175 9.89 -9.12 3.34
CA LYS A 175 8.80 -8.87 2.39
C LYS A 175 8.37 -7.42 2.47
N ALA A 176 8.17 -6.80 1.32
CA ALA A 176 7.66 -5.43 1.22
C ALA A 176 6.18 -5.43 0.83
N HIS A 177 5.40 -4.54 1.44
CA HIS A 177 4.00 -4.31 1.13
C HIS A 177 3.74 -2.81 0.99
N ALA A 178 2.75 -2.43 0.18
CA ALA A 178 2.31 -1.05 0.04
C ALA A 178 0.79 -0.95 -0.09
N ILE A 179 0.23 0.11 0.46
CA ILE A 179 -1.20 0.42 0.44
C ILE A 179 -1.33 1.92 0.11
N GLN A 180 -2.23 2.30 -0.79
CA GLN A 180 -2.40 3.69 -1.23
C GLN A 180 -2.68 4.60 -0.04
N SER A 181 -2.04 5.76 0.06
CA SER A 181 -2.29 6.68 1.19
C SER A 181 -3.72 7.22 1.19
N SER A 182 -4.18 7.67 0.02
CA SER A 182 -5.50 8.26 -0.21
C SER A 182 -6.63 7.27 0.12
N ASN A 183 -7.57 7.70 0.96
CA ASN A 183 -8.79 7.00 1.39
C ASN A 183 -8.61 5.72 2.24
N THR A 184 -7.42 5.13 2.32
CA THR A 184 -7.21 3.90 3.13
C THR A 184 -6.94 4.22 4.61
N GLY A 185 -6.16 5.26 4.90
CA GLY A 185 -5.67 5.57 6.25
C GLY A 185 -6.70 6.13 7.23
N GLY A 186 -7.83 6.63 6.75
CA GLY A 186 -8.79 7.35 7.58
C GLY A 186 -8.26 8.71 8.07
N ASN A 187 -8.91 9.28 9.09
CA ASN A 187 -8.86 10.72 9.37
C ASN A 187 -7.88 11.11 10.50
N SER A 188 -6.89 10.26 10.81
CA SER A 188 -5.90 10.56 11.86
C SER A 188 -4.90 11.64 11.42
N GLY A 189 -4.49 12.51 12.33
CA GLY A 189 -3.40 13.47 12.09
C GLY A 189 -2.00 12.86 12.07
N SER A 190 -1.85 11.57 12.43
CA SER A 190 -0.56 10.85 12.42
C SER A 190 -0.50 9.87 11.26
N VAL A 191 0.53 10.01 10.41
CA VAL A 191 0.82 9.09 9.29
C VAL A 191 1.00 7.65 9.77
N VAL A 192 1.56 7.43 10.95
CA VAL A 192 1.76 6.08 11.52
C VAL A 192 0.41 5.43 11.89
N GLU A 193 -0.52 6.19 12.46
CA GLU A 193 -1.86 5.68 12.79
C GLU A 193 -2.75 5.55 11.54
N GLN A 194 -2.54 6.38 10.51
CA GLN A 194 -3.12 6.17 9.18
C GLN A 194 -2.61 4.85 8.57
N ALA A 195 -1.29 4.64 8.53
CA ALA A 195 -0.67 3.43 7.99
C ALA A 195 -1.12 2.17 8.75
N LYS A 196 -1.22 2.24 10.09
CA LYS A 196 -1.74 1.16 10.94
C LYS A 196 -3.23 0.86 10.66
N THR A 197 -4.05 1.90 10.45
CA THR A 197 -5.46 1.76 10.06
C THR A 197 -5.62 1.14 8.68
N ALA A 198 -4.81 1.56 7.71
CA ALA A 198 -4.77 0.98 6.37
C ALA A 198 -4.32 -0.50 6.38
N PHE A 199 -3.30 -0.82 7.18
CA PHE A 199 -2.82 -2.19 7.37
C PHE A 199 -3.90 -3.09 8.00
N GLN A 200 -4.62 -2.62 9.03
CA GLN A 200 -5.70 -3.39 9.64
C GLN A 200 -6.84 -3.66 8.65
N LYS A 201 -7.21 -2.70 7.79
CA LYS A 201 -8.20 -2.91 6.72
C LYS A 201 -7.74 -4.00 5.75
N TYR A 202 -6.48 -3.94 5.31
CA TYR A 202 -5.87 -4.97 4.45
C TYR A 202 -5.85 -6.35 5.13
N MET A 203 -5.49 -6.44 6.40
CA MET A 203 -5.51 -7.71 7.14
C MET A 203 -6.93 -8.30 7.20
N ASN A 204 -7.95 -7.48 7.49
CA ASN A 204 -9.35 -7.94 7.52
C ASN A 204 -9.86 -8.40 6.14
N GLN A 205 -9.38 -7.78 5.05
CA GLN A 205 -9.74 -8.16 3.67
C GLN A 205 -9.14 -9.51 3.24
N ASN A 206 -8.08 -9.98 3.89
CA ASN A 206 -7.36 -11.22 3.57
C ASN A 206 -7.61 -12.33 4.62
N GLN A 207 -8.76 -12.28 5.32
CA GLN A 207 -9.21 -13.28 6.31
C GLN A 207 -10.42 -14.12 5.82
N GLY A 208 -10.66 -14.15 4.51
CA GLY A 208 -11.69 -14.98 3.85
C GLY A 208 -11.12 -16.25 3.24
#